data_AF-A0A7J7KJQ4-F1
#
_entry.id   AF-A0A7J7KJQ4-F1
#
_cell.length_a   1.000
_cell.length_b   1.000
_cell.length_c   1.000
_cell.angle_alpha   90.00
_cell.angle_beta   90.00
_cell.angle_gamma   90.00
#
_symmetry.space_group_name_H-M   'P 1'
#
loop_
_entity.id
_entity.type
_entity.pdbx_description
1 polymer ?
#
loop_
_entity_poly.entity_id
_entity_poly.type
_entity_poly.pdbx_seq_one_letter_code
_entity_poly.pdbx_strand_id
1 'polypeptide(L)'
;MIWVNSEFYKTRERLTGLLRKLSNEIIKRCCAEISLDNIFDGYVTSSIRTLEQSIECCEKWKAIYDKTAQLHHKFSSTGWVLDKSSIFAQVDAFVQRCKDLMEVCECQILFKRMEDGSQKEMPHFIGQRGPEIAKSLLEIESSFNRNLAQLRLVKRSILDVKATSWHDDYNKYYLHYT
;
A
#
# COMPACT_ATOMS: atom_id res chain seq x y z
N MET A 1 -6.12 -5.56 31.28
CA MET A 1 -7.02 -4.78 32.16
C MET A 1 -8.43 -4.60 31.60
N ILE A 2 -8.65 -4.08 30.37
CA ILE A 2 -10.03 -3.87 29.85
C ILE A 2 -10.83 -5.18 29.70
N TRP A 3 -10.23 -6.23 29.15
CA TRP A 3 -10.87 -7.54 28.99
C TRP A 3 -11.26 -8.22 30.31
N VAL A 4 -10.42 -8.07 31.34
CA VAL A 4 -10.59 -8.72 32.65
C VAL A 4 -11.54 -7.93 33.55
N ASN A 5 -11.55 -6.59 33.44
CA ASN A 5 -12.23 -5.72 34.40
C ASN A 5 -13.46 -4.99 33.86
N SER A 6 -13.66 -4.89 32.54
CA SER A 6 -14.82 -4.15 32.00
C SER A 6 -16.04 -5.05 31.88
N GLU A 7 -17.14 -4.75 32.57
CA GLU A 7 -18.42 -5.47 32.43
C GLU A 7 -19.02 -5.44 31.02
N PHE A 8 -18.62 -4.47 30.18
CA PHE A 8 -19.20 -4.23 28.86
C PHE A 8 -18.35 -4.73 27.69
N TYR A 9 -17.06 -5.02 27.90
CA TYR A 9 -16.12 -5.43 26.84
C TYR A 9 -15.59 -6.87 26.99
N LYS A 10 -16.23 -7.72 27.81
CA LYS A 10 -15.79 -9.12 28.08
C LYS A 10 -16.10 -10.10 26.94
N THR A 11 -16.91 -9.72 25.96
CA THR A 11 -17.31 -10.65 24.88
C THR A 11 -16.37 -10.55 23.69
N ARG A 12 -16.09 -11.71 23.08
CA ARG A 12 -15.19 -11.83 21.92
C ARG A 12 -15.65 -10.94 20.77
N GLU A 13 -16.94 -10.87 20.53
CA GLU A 13 -17.55 -10.12 19.43
C GLU A 13 -17.34 -8.62 19.58
N ARG A 14 -17.50 -8.09 20.81
CA ARG A 14 -17.33 -6.67 21.08
C ARG A 14 -15.87 -6.26 20.97
N LEU A 15 -14.94 -7.06 21.50
CA LEU A 15 -13.51 -6.76 21.38
C LEU A 15 -13.03 -6.85 19.92
N THR A 16 -13.42 -7.88 19.18
CA THR A 16 -13.13 -7.98 17.74
C THR A 16 -13.67 -6.76 16.99
N GLY A 17 -14.91 -6.34 17.28
CA GLY A 17 -15.49 -5.14 16.69
C GLY A 17 -14.71 -3.86 17.00
N LEU A 18 -14.23 -3.70 18.24
CA LEU A 18 -13.38 -2.57 18.63
C LEU A 18 -12.02 -2.58 17.91
N LEU A 19 -11.36 -3.74 17.87
CA LEU A 19 -10.07 -3.89 17.19
C LEU A 19 -10.19 -3.58 15.70
N ARG A 20 -11.28 -4.01 15.05
CA ARG A 20 -11.59 -3.64 13.66
C ARG A 20 -11.79 -2.13 13.48
N LYS A 21 -12.50 -1.47 14.40
CA LYS A 21 -12.65 0.00 14.37
C LYS A 21 -11.31 0.72 14.53
N LEU A 22 -10.43 0.21 15.39
CA LEU A 22 -9.08 0.74 15.57
C LEU A 22 -8.24 0.53 14.31
N SER A 23 -8.24 -0.67 13.73
CA SER A 23 -7.61 -0.95 12.43
C SER A 23 -8.06 0.04 11.36
N ASN A 24 -9.38 0.32 11.27
CA ASN A 24 -9.92 1.26 10.30
C ASN A 24 -9.47 2.70 10.52
N GLU A 25 -9.35 3.13 11.78
CA GLU A 25 -8.85 4.46 12.11
C GLU A 25 -7.35 4.60 11.79
N ILE A 26 -6.55 3.54 11.99
CA ILE A 26 -5.14 3.50 11.59
C ILE A 26 -5.03 3.66 10.07
N ILE A 27 -5.76 2.85 9.30
CA ILE A 27 -5.78 2.93 7.83
C ILE A 27 -6.18 4.33 7.39
N LYS A 28 -7.24 4.89 7.98
CA LYS A 28 -7.72 6.24 7.66
C LYS A 28 -6.64 7.31 7.85
N ARG A 29 -5.83 7.22 8.92
CA ARG A 29 -4.72 8.14 9.16
C ARG A 29 -3.60 7.96 8.15
N CYS A 30 -3.21 6.73 7.84
CA CYS A 30 -2.22 6.46 6.80
C CYS A 30 -2.69 6.99 5.44
N CYS A 31 -3.95 6.76 5.05
CA CYS A 31 -4.51 7.27 3.80
C CYS A 31 -4.50 8.81 3.72
N ALA A 32 -4.61 9.51 4.85
CA ALA A 32 -4.58 10.98 4.86
C ALA A 32 -3.18 11.54 4.54
N GLU A 33 -2.11 10.78 4.81
CA GLU A 33 -0.74 11.16 4.50
C GLU A 33 -0.34 10.81 3.05
N ILE A 34 -1.01 9.83 2.43
CA ILE A 34 -0.69 9.36 1.08
C ILE A 34 -1.33 10.28 0.03
N SER A 35 -0.50 11.04 -0.70
CA SER A 35 -0.94 11.80 -1.87
C SER A 35 -0.82 10.96 -3.15
N LEU A 36 -1.96 10.50 -3.66
CA LEU A 36 -2.00 9.83 -4.96
C LEU A 36 -1.67 10.79 -6.11
N ASP A 37 -1.94 12.10 -5.99
CA ASP A 37 -1.50 13.06 -7.02
C ASP A 37 0.02 13.10 -7.10
N ASN A 38 0.69 13.19 -5.95
CA ASN A 38 2.15 13.18 -5.90
C ASN A 38 2.74 11.91 -6.54
N ILE A 39 2.14 10.75 -6.29
CA ILE A 39 2.55 9.48 -6.92
C ILE A 39 2.45 9.59 -8.45
N PHE A 40 1.30 10.01 -8.98
CA PHE A 40 1.06 10.06 -10.43
C PHE A 40 1.78 11.22 -11.13
N ASP A 41 2.14 12.27 -10.40
CA ASP A 41 2.93 13.40 -10.88
C ASP A 41 4.44 13.15 -10.75
N GLY A 42 4.84 11.98 -10.26
CA GLY A 42 6.21 11.50 -10.28
C GLY A 42 7.07 11.90 -9.07
N TYR A 43 6.46 12.33 -7.96
CA TYR A 43 7.12 12.55 -6.67
C TYR A 43 7.43 11.22 -5.97
N VAL A 44 8.19 10.36 -6.65
CA VAL A 44 8.34 8.94 -6.34
C VAL A 44 9.09 8.66 -5.03
N THR A 45 10.19 9.35 -4.73
CA THR A 45 11.00 9.08 -3.53
C THR A 45 10.23 9.43 -2.26
N SER A 46 9.65 10.63 -2.24
CA SER A 46 8.83 11.08 -1.12
C SER A 46 7.59 10.22 -0.93
N SER A 47 6.95 9.80 -2.02
CA SER A 47 5.78 8.91 -1.95
C SER A 47 6.11 7.51 -1.45
N ILE A 48 7.23 6.91 -1.91
CA ILE A 48 7.72 5.62 -1.41
C ILE A 48 7.93 5.68 0.10
N ARG A 49 8.60 6.73 0.60
CA ARG A 49 8.82 6.90 2.04
C ARG A 49 7.52 6.94 2.84
N THR A 50 6.51 7.67 2.37
CA THR A 50 5.20 7.75 3.03
C THR A 50 4.48 6.40 3.02
N LEU A 51 4.59 5.63 1.93
CA LEU A 51 4.03 4.28 1.81
C LEU A 51 4.72 3.31 2.77
N GLU A 52 6.06 3.33 2.86
CA GLU A 52 6.83 2.53 3.80
C GLU A 52 6.46 2.82 5.26
N GLN A 53 6.33 4.10 5.63
CA GLN A 53 5.89 4.52 6.97
C GLN A 53 4.47 4.03 7.28
N SER A 54 3.58 4.04 6.28
CA SER A 54 2.21 3.53 6.42
C SER A 54 2.17 2.01 6.64
N ILE A 55 3.00 1.27 5.90
CA ILE A 55 3.18 -0.18 6.08
C ILE A 55 3.76 -0.47 7.49
N GLU A 56 4.80 0.25 7.89
CA GLU A 56 5.44 0.09 9.20
C GLU A 56 4.44 0.35 10.34
N CYS A 57 3.59 1.37 10.20
CA CYS A 57 2.53 1.66 11.17
C CYS A 57 1.56 0.47 11.34
N CYS A 58 1.14 -0.13 10.23
CA CYS A 58 0.26 -1.29 10.22
C CYS A 58 0.91 -2.54 10.84
N GLU A 59 2.18 -2.79 10.54
CA GLU A 59 2.92 -3.91 11.12
C GLU A 59 3.19 -3.72 12.61
N LYS A 60 3.50 -2.50 13.05
CA LYS A 60 3.61 -2.16 14.49
C LYS A 60 2.28 -2.40 15.22
N TRP A 61 1.15 -2.06 14.60
CA TRP A 61 -0.17 -2.34 15.17
C TRP A 61 -0.38 -3.84 15.39
N LYS A 62 -0.12 -4.68 14.39
CA LYS A 62 -0.19 -6.14 14.51
C LYS A 62 0.74 -6.67 15.61
N ALA A 63 1.97 -6.18 15.69
CA ALA A 63 2.93 -6.58 16.72
C ALA A 63 2.47 -6.21 18.14
N ILE A 64 1.87 -5.02 18.33
CA ILE A 64 1.30 -4.60 19.62
C ILE A 64 0.14 -5.52 20.01
N TYR A 65 -0.73 -5.86 19.06
CA TYR A 65 -1.82 -6.80 19.30
C TYR A 65 -1.29 -8.17 19.72
N ASP A 66 -0.30 -8.72 19.00
CA ASP A 66 0.27 -10.03 19.30
C ASP A 66 0.93 -10.07 20.68
N LYS A 67 1.69 -9.03 21.04
CA LYS A 67 2.24 -8.89 22.38
C LYS A 67 1.14 -8.83 23.45
N THR A 68 0.05 -8.12 23.17
CA THR A 68 -1.10 -8.02 24.08
C THR A 68 -1.78 -9.37 24.27
N ALA A 69 -1.97 -10.13 23.19
CA ALA A 69 -2.55 -11.46 23.22
C ALA A 69 -1.68 -12.46 24.01
N GLN A 70 -0.35 -12.43 23.79
CA GLN A 70 0.61 -13.26 24.52
C GLN A 70 0.60 -12.98 26.03
N LEU A 71 0.63 -11.69 26.41
CA LEU A 71 0.53 -11.28 27.81
C LEU A 71 -0.80 -11.73 28.43
N HIS A 72 -1.90 -11.60 27.68
CA HIS A 72 -3.20 -12.06 28.16
C HIS A 72 -3.19 -13.56 28.45
N HIS A 73 -2.66 -14.37 27.53
CA HIS A 73 -2.58 -15.82 27.71
C HIS A 73 -1.72 -16.22 28.92
N LYS A 74 -0.66 -15.46 29.21
CA LYS A 74 0.22 -15.70 30.35
C LYS A 74 -0.42 -15.38 31.71
N PHE A 75 -1.27 -14.36 31.78
CA PHE A 75 -1.75 -13.80 33.05
C PHE A 75 -3.25 -13.94 33.31
N SER A 76 -4.01 -14.53 32.38
CA SER A 76 -5.47 -14.69 32.49
C SER A 76 -5.88 -16.15 32.39
N SER A 77 -6.85 -16.57 33.21
CA SER A 77 -7.48 -17.89 33.13
C SER A 77 -8.43 -18.01 31.92
N THR A 78 -8.77 -16.89 31.27
CA THR A 78 -9.66 -16.87 30.10
C THR A 78 -8.84 -16.84 28.81
N GLY A 79 -9.19 -17.65 27.81
CA GLY A 79 -8.47 -17.70 26.54
C GLY A 79 -8.65 -16.44 25.67
N TRP A 80 -7.57 -15.95 25.08
CA TRP A 80 -7.61 -14.92 24.02
C TRP A 80 -7.89 -15.59 22.66
N VAL A 81 -9.16 -15.92 22.42
CA VAL A 81 -9.60 -16.64 21.21
C VAL A 81 -10.31 -15.66 20.28
N LEU A 82 -9.53 -14.81 19.62
CA LEU A 82 -10.02 -13.87 18.60
C LEU A 82 -9.51 -14.28 17.22
N ASP A 83 -10.37 -14.15 16.22
CA ASP A 83 -10.00 -14.38 14.82
C ASP A 83 -9.16 -13.20 14.30
N LYS A 84 -7.84 -13.42 14.22
CA LYS A 84 -6.88 -12.43 13.71
C LYS A 84 -7.18 -12.05 12.26
N SER A 85 -7.56 -13.02 11.43
CA SER A 85 -7.85 -12.78 10.01
C SER A 85 -9.02 -11.82 9.87
N SER A 86 -10.06 -11.95 10.68
CA SER A 86 -11.19 -11.01 10.71
C SER A 86 -10.81 -9.60 11.19
N ILE A 87 -9.85 -9.49 12.13
CA ILE A 87 -9.39 -8.20 12.67
C ILE A 87 -8.50 -7.45 11.68
N PHE A 88 -7.64 -8.17 10.97
CA PHE A 88 -6.57 -7.59 10.14
C PHE A 88 -6.82 -7.65 8.63
N ALA A 89 -7.85 -8.34 8.13
CA ALA A 89 -8.12 -8.43 6.69
C ALA A 89 -8.06 -7.07 5.95
N GLN A 90 -8.62 -6.00 6.53
CA GLN A 90 -8.58 -4.67 5.94
C GLN A 90 -7.20 -4.00 6.04
N VAL A 91 -6.43 -4.32 7.08
CA VAL A 91 -5.04 -3.87 7.25
C VAL A 91 -4.16 -4.56 6.22
N ASP A 92 -4.33 -5.87 6.03
CA ASP A 92 -3.58 -6.66 5.05
C ASP A 92 -3.85 -6.18 3.62
N ALA A 93 -5.13 -5.94 3.29
CA ALA A 93 -5.51 -5.36 2.00
C ALA A 93 -4.91 -3.96 1.78
N PHE A 94 -4.88 -3.11 2.83
CA PHE A 94 -4.24 -1.81 2.77
C PHE A 94 -2.73 -1.91 2.52
N VAL A 95 -2.04 -2.76 3.29
CA VAL A 95 -0.60 -2.99 3.13
C VAL A 95 -0.27 -3.48 1.74
N GLN A 96 -1.08 -4.37 1.16
CA GLN A 96 -0.89 -4.82 -0.21
C GLN A 96 -1.02 -3.66 -1.21
N ARG A 97 -2.04 -2.81 -1.09
CA ARG A 97 -2.20 -1.61 -1.94
C ARG A 97 -1.03 -0.63 -1.82
N CYS A 98 -0.46 -0.49 -0.63
CA CYS A 98 0.75 0.33 -0.46
C CYS A 98 1.94 -0.25 -1.24
N LYS A 99 2.11 -1.58 -1.23
CA LYS A 99 3.16 -2.26 -2.00
C LYS A 99 2.93 -2.12 -3.51
N ASP A 100 1.70 -2.30 -3.97
CA ASP A 100 1.31 -2.09 -5.37
C ASP A 100 1.66 -0.65 -5.83
N LEU A 101 1.42 0.35 -4.97
CA LEU A 101 1.79 1.75 -5.25
C LEU A 101 3.30 2.01 -5.20
N MET A 102 4.05 1.30 -4.36
CA MET A 102 5.52 1.38 -4.37
C MET A 102 6.07 0.86 -5.69
N GLU A 103 5.54 -0.26 -6.20
CA GLU A 103 5.92 -0.80 -7.50
C GLU A 103 5.61 0.18 -8.65
N VAL A 104 4.47 0.88 -8.60
CA VAL A 104 4.17 1.98 -9.54
C VAL A 104 5.22 3.09 -9.47
N CYS A 105 5.69 3.46 -8.26
CA CYS A 105 6.75 4.46 -8.09
C CYS A 105 8.09 3.97 -8.66
N GLU A 106 8.46 2.73 -8.40
CA GLU A 106 9.68 2.10 -8.94
C GLU A 106 9.63 2.02 -10.47
N CYS A 107 8.48 1.66 -11.05
CA CYS A 107 8.29 1.65 -12.50
C CYS A 107 8.43 3.05 -13.10
N GLN A 108 7.98 4.10 -12.42
CA GLN A 108 8.19 5.48 -12.86
C GLN A 108 9.67 5.88 -12.84
N ILE A 109 10.45 5.40 -11.87
CA ILE A 109 11.91 5.60 -11.85
C ILE A 109 12.54 4.88 -13.05
N LEU A 110 12.16 3.62 -13.31
CA LEU A 110 12.79 2.79 -14.33
C LEU A 110 12.41 3.21 -15.76
N PHE A 111 11.12 3.39 -16.04
CA PHE A 111 10.61 3.57 -17.39
C PHE A 111 10.41 5.03 -17.79
N LYS A 112 10.24 5.93 -16.82
CA LYS A 112 10.14 7.38 -17.09
C LYS A 112 11.36 8.17 -16.63
N ARG A 113 12.27 7.59 -15.85
CA ARG A 113 13.42 8.30 -15.24
C ARG A 113 12.96 9.46 -14.36
N MET A 114 11.84 9.27 -13.64
CA MET A 114 11.35 10.27 -12.69
C MET A 114 12.23 10.35 -11.46
N GLU A 115 12.51 11.58 -11.01
CA GLU A 115 13.17 11.91 -9.76
C GLU A 115 12.41 13.08 -9.11
N ASP A 116 11.59 12.76 -8.11
CA ASP A 116 10.76 13.69 -7.34
C ASP A 116 10.07 14.82 -8.15
N GLY A 117 9.32 14.44 -9.17
CA GLY A 117 8.54 15.35 -10.02
C GLY A 117 9.32 15.92 -11.22
N SER A 118 10.63 15.66 -11.30
CA SER A 118 11.45 15.99 -12.47
C SER A 118 11.72 14.74 -13.31
N GLN A 119 11.74 14.88 -14.63
CA GLN A 119 12.09 13.79 -15.53
C GLN A 119 13.54 13.95 -15.99
N LYS A 120 14.39 12.95 -15.76
CA LYS A 120 15.77 12.99 -16.24
C LYS A 120 15.82 12.83 -17.76
N GLU A 121 16.80 13.52 -18.35
CA GLU A 121 17.08 13.43 -19.78
C GLU A 121 17.40 12.00 -20.21
N MET A 122 17.13 11.71 -21.48
CA MET A 122 17.50 10.43 -22.07
C MET A 122 19.03 10.28 -22.07
N PRO A 123 19.59 9.16 -21.58
CA PRO A 123 21.02 8.94 -21.65
C PRO A 123 21.52 8.97 -23.10
N HIS A 124 22.70 9.54 -23.30
CA HIS A 124 23.34 9.50 -24.61
C HIS A 124 24.04 8.15 -24.81
N PHE A 125 23.49 7.31 -25.67
CA PHE A 125 24.07 6.01 -26.00
C PHE A 125 25.09 6.16 -27.14
N ILE A 126 26.34 5.84 -26.86
CA ILE A 126 27.44 5.90 -27.83
C ILE A 126 27.41 4.63 -28.71
N GLY A 127 27.80 4.77 -29.98
CA GLY A 127 27.94 3.65 -30.94
C GLY A 127 26.80 3.57 -31.94
N GLN A 128 26.95 2.71 -32.95
CA GLN A 128 26.03 2.65 -34.10
C GLN A 128 24.59 2.29 -33.73
N ARG A 129 24.39 1.54 -32.63
CA ARG A 129 23.06 1.17 -32.11
C ARG A 129 22.48 2.15 -31.09
N GLY A 130 23.22 3.20 -30.71
CA GLY A 130 22.78 4.16 -29.71
C GLY A 130 21.42 4.81 -30.02
N PRO A 131 21.20 5.30 -31.25
CA PRO A 131 19.90 5.84 -31.65
C PRO A 131 18.75 4.82 -31.58
N GLU A 132 19.01 3.54 -31.91
CA GLU A 132 18.01 2.47 -31.85
C GLU A 132 17.60 2.18 -30.39
N ILE A 133 18.57 2.14 -29.48
CA ILE A 133 18.33 1.94 -28.04
C ILE A 133 17.51 3.09 -27.47
N ALA A 134 17.90 4.34 -27.77
CA ALA A 134 17.16 5.52 -27.33
C ALA A 134 15.71 5.51 -27.83
N LYS A 135 15.51 5.16 -29.11
CA LYS A 135 14.17 5.03 -29.70
C LYS A 135 13.33 3.97 -28.97
N SER A 136 13.91 2.79 -28.72
CA SER A 136 13.23 1.72 -27.98
C SER A 136 12.82 2.15 -26.57
N LEU A 137 13.70 2.84 -25.84
CA LEU A 137 13.38 3.37 -24.51
C LEU A 137 12.26 4.41 -24.53
N LEU A 138 12.20 5.28 -25.55
CA LEU A 138 11.09 6.23 -25.73
C LEU A 138 9.77 5.52 -26.03
N GLU A 139 9.79 4.42 -26.79
CA GLU A 139 8.60 3.61 -27.06
C GLU A 139 8.08 2.93 -25.78
N ILE A 140 8.98 2.36 -24.97
CA ILE A 140 8.66 1.79 -23.65
C ILE A 140 8.04 2.86 -22.75
N GLU A 141 8.66 4.04 -22.67
CA GLU A 141 8.17 5.16 -21.86
C GLU A 141 6.77 5.62 -22.31
N SER A 142 6.52 5.71 -23.61
CA SER A 142 5.21 6.09 -24.17
C SER A 142 4.13 5.07 -23.82
N SER A 143 4.44 3.78 -23.95
CA SER A 143 3.55 2.69 -23.53
C SER A 143 3.24 2.77 -22.03
N PHE A 144 4.28 3.00 -21.23
CA PHE A 144 4.15 3.15 -19.78
C PHE A 144 3.27 4.33 -19.39
N ASN A 145 3.46 5.49 -20.03
CA ASN A 145 2.65 6.69 -19.78
C ASN A 145 1.16 6.45 -20.04
N ARG A 146 0.81 5.68 -21.08
CA ARG A 146 -0.58 5.32 -21.36
C ARG A 146 -1.17 4.47 -20.23
N ASN A 147 -0.44 3.46 -19.76
CA ASN A 147 -0.90 2.58 -18.68
C ASN A 147 -1.03 3.35 -17.36
N LEU A 148 -0.06 4.21 -17.04
CA LEU A 148 -0.11 5.06 -15.85
C LEU A 148 -1.32 6.02 -15.90
N ALA A 149 -1.64 6.58 -17.07
CA ALA A 149 -2.81 7.43 -17.24
C ALA A 149 -4.12 6.67 -17.00
N GLN A 150 -4.23 5.41 -17.45
CA GLN A 150 -5.40 4.57 -17.15
C GLN A 150 -5.51 4.29 -15.65
N LEU A 151 -4.40 3.98 -14.98
CA LEU A 151 -4.39 3.76 -13.54
C LEU A 151 -4.81 5.01 -12.76
N ARG A 152 -4.43 6.21 -13.24
CA ARG A 152 -4.87 7.49 -12.66
C ARG A 152 -6.39 7.69 -12.74
N LEU A 153 -7.08 7.14 -13.76
CA LEU A 153 -8.54 7.26 -13.88
C LEU A 153 -9.28 6.52 -12.76
N VAL A 154 -8.73 5.40 -12.30
CA VAL A 154 -9.29 4.61 -11.18
C VAL A 154 -8.76 5.03 -9.81
N LYS A 155 -8.07 6.18 -9.72
CA LYS A 155 -7.44 6.72 -8.49
C LYS A 155 -8.31 6.62 -7.23
N ARG A 156 -9.62 6.80 -7.35
CA ARG A 156 -10.56 6.77 -6.21
C ARG A 156 -10.69 5.39 -5.55
N SER A 157 -10.49 4.30 -6.29
CA SER A 157 -10.62 2.94 -5.75
C SER A 157 -9.33 2.43 -5.12
N ILE A 158 -8.18 3.05 -5.40
CA ILE A 158 -6.83 2.57 -5.04
C ILE A 158 -6.64 2.41 -3.53
N LEU A 159 -7.07 3.37 -2.72
CA LEU A 159 -6.93 3.31 -1.26
C LEU A 159 -8.23 2.87 -0.56
N ASP A 160 -9.32 2.64 -1.32
CA ASP A 160 -10.55 2.10 -0.76
C ASP A 160 -10.45 0.57 -0.61
N VAL A 161 -9.98 0.11 0.55
CA VAL A 161 -9.82 -1.31 0.90
C VAL A 161 -11.10 -2.15 0.80
N LYS A 162 -12.28 -1.52 0.66
CA LYS A 162 -13.55 -2.23 0.44
C LYS A 162 -13.86 -2.45 -1.04
N ALA A 163 -13.21 -1.69 -1.94
CA ALA A 163 -13.35 -1.86 -3.37
C ALA A 163 -12.65 -3.16 -3.79
N THR A 164 -13.41 -4.17 -4.21
CA THR A 164 -12.85 -5.45 -4.67
C THR A 164 -12.24 -5.35 -6.07
N SER A 165 -12.55 -4.31 -6.83
CA SER A 165 -12.11 -4.13 -8.22
C SER A 165 -10.63 -3.75 -8.37
N TRP A 166 -9.97 -3.31 -7.29
CA TRP A 166 -8.58 -2.85 -7.36
C TRP A 166 -7.65 -3.92 -7.95
N HIS A 167 -7.81 -5.17 -7.53
CA HIS A 167 -6.98 -6.27 -8.03
C HIS A 167 -7.12 -6.45 -9.54
N ASP A 168 -8.33 -6.31 -10.09
CA ASP A 168 -8.56 -6.42 -11.52
C ASP A 168 -7.96 -5.24 -12.29
N ASP A 169 -8.08 -4.04 -11.74
CA ASP A 169 -7.53 -2.82 -12.34
C ASP A 169 -5.99 -2.82 -12.31
N TYR A 170 -5.39 -3.30 -11.21
CA TYR A 170 -3.94 -3.47 -11.07
C TYR A 170 -3.41 -4.58 -11.98
N ASN A 171 -4.10 -5.71 -12.09
CA ASN A 171 -3.69 -6.81 -12.97
C ASN A 171 -3.69 -6.38 -14.45
N LYS A 172 -4.65 -5.54 -14.88
CA LYS A 172 -4.63 -4.96 -16.23
C LYS A 172 -3.40 -4.09 -16.46
N TYR A 173 -2.99 -3.33 -15.45
CA TYR A 173 -1.74 -2.57 -15.51
C TYR A 173 -0.52 -3.50 -15.62
N TYR A 174 -0.47 -4.59 -14.85
CA TYR A 174 0.66 -5.54 -14.82
C TYR A 174 0.82 -6.36 -16.11
N LEU A 175 -0.27 -6.86 -16.68
CA LEU A 175 -0.28 -7.73 -17.85
C LEU A 175 0.25 -7.08 -19.14
N HIS A 176 0.45 -5.77 -19.15
CA HIS A 176 1.08 -5.06 -20.26
C HIS A 176 2.63 -5.07 -20.23
N TYR A 177 3.24 -5.64 -19.19
CA TYR A 177 4.71 -5.70 -19.02
C TYR A 177 5.29 -7.13 -19.03
N THR A 178 4.45 -8.16 -19.22
CA THR A 178 4.84 -9.56 -19.51
C THR A 178 4.56 -9.91 -20.95
#